data_AF-A0A8T5MT23-F1
#
_entry.id   AF-A0A8T5MT23-F1
#
_cell.length_a   1.000
_cell.length_b   1.000
_cell.length_c   1.000
_cell.angle_alpha   90.00
_cell.angle_beta   90.00
_cell.angle_gamma   90.00
#
_symmetry.space_group_name_H-M   'P 1'
#
loop_
_entity.id
_entity.type
_entity.pdbx_description
1 polymer ?
#
loop_
_entity_poly.entity_id
_entity_poly.type
_entity_poly.pdbx_seq_one_letter_code
_entity_poly.pdbx_strand_id
1 'polypeptide(L)'
;SKNYVKKERIISDFDGTITDIEEETKEFQEIYPEVFLKKLMKYSPEYLYEFNEIKKELRNEESKGFILGGEDALPSSADPYILTQATSQEMIKRMGLEVGDETKFMVDLYLEAISKVQGKETHYREGKERTKKFLDGVLDKYDLIFVTNSNKEKVERYLKELGNDYFCNIAVIGNAKKLFVNKNFDKVPKSFTPQNFKRDVLLRRENYYEILEFLSRGSFSNKNTTVVGDIYELDLALPDYLGYNVVQIENGYSKKHERDYLGSSFVKNYNELEKLLF
;
A
#
# COMPACT_ATOMS: atom_id res chain seq x y z
N SER A 1 0.24 -1.48 -42.92
CA SER A 1 0.35 -0.70 -41.67
C SER A 1 -0.37 -1.47 -40.58
N LYS A 2 0.33 -1.86 -39.50
CA LYS A 2 -0.36 -2.44 -38.33
C LYS A 2 -1.19 -1.31 -37.71
N ASN A 3 -2.51 -1.43 -37.74
CA ASN A 3 -3.39 -0.51 -37.02
C ASN A 3 -2.97 -0.55 -35.54
N TYR A 4 -2.37 0.53 -35.06
CA TYR A 4 -2.04 0.71 -33.65
C TYR A 4 -3.37 0.87 -32.92
N VAL A 5 -3.90 -0.21 -32.37
CA VAL A 5 -5.03 -0.13 -31.44
C VAL A 5 -4.50 0.58 -30.20
N LYS A 6 -5.11 1.71 -29.83
CA LYS A 6 -4.70 2.47 -28.65
C LYS A 6 -4.99 1.60 -27.42
N LYS A 7 -3.94 0.99 -26.85
CA LYS A 7 -4.05 0.28 -25.58
C LYS A 7 -4.48 1.25 -24.48
N GLU A 8 -5.44 0.81 -23.67
CA GLU A 8 -5.70 1.37 -22.35
C GLU A 8 -4.51 1.06 -21.43
N ARG A 9 -4.43 1.75 -20.29
CA ARG A 9 -3.24 1.75 -19.44
C ARG A 9 -3.58 1.44 -18.01
N ILE A 10 -2.67 0.74 -17.33
CA ILE A 10 -2.82 0.38 -15.94
C ILE A 10 -1.60 0.87 -15.16
N ILE A 11 -1.86 1.66 -14.12
CA ILE A 11 -0.92 1.87 -13.02
C ILE A 11 -1.39 0.95 -11.89
N SER A 12 -0.53 0.09 -11.38
CA SER A 12 -0.89 -0.83 -10.30
C SER A 12 0.02 -0.63 -9.11
N ASP A 13 -0.52 -0.66 -7.90
CA ASP A 13 0.27 -1.05 -6.74
C ASP A 13 0.71 -2.52 -6.88
N PHE A 14 1.65 -2.94 -6.05
CA PHE A 14 2.21 -4.29 -6.06
C PHE A 14 1.95 -5.05 -4.76
N ASP A 15 2.20 -4.46 -3.59
CA ASP A 15 2.15 -5.19 -2.31
C ASP A 15 0.72 -5.21 -1.80
N GLY A 16 0.13 -6.39 -1.63
CA GLY A 16 -1.30 -6.46 -1.34
C GLY A 16 -2.17 -6.25 -2.58
N THR A 17 -1.61 -5.91 -3.75
CA THR A 17 -2.33 -5.95 -5.05
C THR A 17 -1.97 -7.21 -5.86
N ILE A 18 -0.68 -7.53 -5.94
CA ILE A 18 -0.15 -8.72 -6.61
C ILE A 18 0.23 -9.81 -5.60
N THR A 19 0.76 -9.38 -4.46
CA THR A 19 1.15 -10.26 -3.36
C THR A 19 0.06 -10.37 -2.30
N ASP A 20 0.10 -11.44 -1.53
CA ASP A 20 -0.67 -11.58 -0.30
C ASP A 20 0.05 -10.80 0.81
N ILE A 21 -0.44 -9.60 1.12
CA ILE A 21 0.18 -8.76 2.13
C ILE A 21 0.15 -9.39 3.53
N GLU A 22 -0.83 -10.24 3.83
CA GLU A 22 -0.94 -10.88 5.13
C GLU A 22 0.14 -11.94 5.30
N GLU A 23 0.36 -12.78 4.29
CA GLU A 23 1.43 -13.76 4.26
C GLU A 23 2.82 -13.10 4.23
N GLU A 24 3.02 -12.10 3.36
CA GLU A 24 4.30 -11.37 3.22
C GLU A 24 4.74 -10.69 4.53
N THR A 25 3.80 -10.32 5.38
CA THR A 25 4.08 -9.56 6.60
C THR A 25 4.20 -10.41 7.85
N LYS A 26 3.88 -11.71 7.82
CA LYS A 26 3.85 -12.56 9.04
C LYS A 26 5.12 -12.47 9.86
N GLU A 27 6.26 -12.72 9.23
CA GLU A 27 7.56 -12.71 9.92
C GLU A 27 7.89 -11.31 10.47
N PHE A 28 7.56 -10.25 9.72
CA PHE A 28 7.71 -8.88 10.20
C PHE A 28 6.85 -8.63 11.45
N GLN A 29 5.59 -9.09 11.45
CA GLN A 29 4.68 -8.91 12.57
C GLN A 29 5.11 -9.67 13.84
N GLU A 30 5.88 -10.75 13.70
CA GLU A 30 6.47 -11.49 14.80
C GLU A 30 7.76 -10.82 15.33
N ILE A 31 8.63 -10.36 14.42
CA ILE A 31 9.92 -9.77 14.77
C ILE A 31 9.78 -8.35 15.31
N TYR A 32 8.93 -7.52 14.70
CA TYR A 32 8.87 -6.09 15.00
C TYR A 32 8.57 -5.77 16.48
N PRO A 33 7.58 -6.41 17.15
CA PRO A 33 7.31 -6.16 18.57
C PRO A 33 8.52 -6.47 19.46
N GLU A 34 9.25 -7.55 19.16
CA GLU A 34 10.47 -7.90 19.89
C GLU A 34 11.54 -6.82 19.72
N VAL A 35 11.79 -6.38 18.49
CA VAL A 35 12.78 -5.32 18.21
C VAL A 35 12.40 -4.02 18.93
N PHE A 36 11.13 -3.64 18.85
CA PHE A 36 10.58 -2.45 19.49
C PHE A 36 10.79 -2.47 21.01
N LEU A 37 10.33 -3.54 21.67
CA LEU A 37 10.41 -3.65 23.12
C LEU A 37 11.85 -3.78 23.62
N LYS A 38 12.73 -4.46 22.88
CA LYS A 38 14.16 -4.50 23.20
C LYS A 38 14.81 -3.12 23.10
N LYS A 39 14.47 -2.34 22.08
CA LYS A 39 14.98 -0.97 21.88
C LYS A 39 14.58 -0.03 23.03
N LEU A 40 13.41 -0.27 23.62
CA LEU A 40 12.94 0.46 24.81
C LEU A 40 13.49 -0.09 26.14
N MET A 41 14.26 -1.19 26.14
CA MET A 41 14.66 -1.94 27.34
C MET A 41 13.43 -2.43 28.16
N LYS A 42 12.36 -2.82 27.46
CA LYS A 42 11.06 -3.24 28.00
C LYS A 42 10.63 -4.62 27.47
N TYR A 43 11.56 -5.46 27.03
CA TYR A 43 11.21 -6.78 26.53
C TYR A 43 10.84 -7.74 27.68
N SER A 44 9.54 -7.96 27.86
CA SER A 44 8.98 -8.95 28.79
C SER A 44 7.65 -9.51 28.25
N PRO A 45 7.19 -10.68 28.75
CA PRO A 45 5.90 -11.25 28.34
C PRO A 45 4.71 -10.31 28.56
N GLU A 46 4.73 -9.49 29.62
CA GLU A 46 3.67 -8.55 29.95
C GLU A 46 3.54 -7.46 28.88
N TYR A 47 4.64 -6.88 28.43
CA TYR A 47 4.63 -5.85 27.39
C TYR A 47 4.31 -6.42 26.01
N LEU A 48 4.70 -7.66 25.72
CA LEU A 48 4.29 -8.34 24.49
C LEU A 48 2.78 -8.62 24.48
N TYR A 49 2.22 -9.01 25.63
CA TYR A 49 0.78 -9.15 25.78
C TYR A 49 0.06 -7.81 25.56
N GLU A 50 0.51 -6.74 26.22
CA GLU A 50 -0.05 -5.40 26.04
C GLU A 50 0.02 -4.92 24.59
N PHE A 51 1.15 -5.13 23.90
CA PHE A 51 1.30 -4.82 22.48
C PHE A 51 0.22 -5.50 21.63
N ASN A 52 -0.02 -6.80 21.87
CA ASN A 52 -1.02 -7.57 21.13
C ASN A 52 -2.46 -7.12 21.43
N GLU A 53 -2.76 -6.70 22.66
CA GLU A 53 -4.07 -6.13 23.00
C GLU A 53 -4.29 -4.78 22.30
N ILE A 54 -3.30 -3.88 22.32
CA ILE A 54 -3.35 -2.60 21.57
C ILE A 54 -3.55 -2.86 20.08
N LYS A 55 -2.85 -3.85 19.50
CA LYS A 55 -2.99 -4.21 18.09
C LYS A 55 -4.42 -4.64 17.75
N LYS A 56 -5.08 -5.42 18.62
CA LYS A 56 -6.49 -5.84 18.45
C LYS A 56 -7.46 -4.66 18.55
N GLU A 57 -7.21 -3.73 19.47
CA GLU A 57 -8.00 -2.50 19.61
C GLU A 57 -7.90 -1.66 18.32
N LEU A 58 -6.68 -1.36 17.87
CA LEU A 58 -6.44 -0.54 16.67
C LEU A 58 -6.95 -1.19 15.38
N ARG A 59 -6.97 -2.52 15.30
CA ARG A 59 -7.49 -3.25 14.14
C ARG A 59 -8.94 -2.89 13.81
N ASN A 60 -9.74 -2.62 14.83
CA ASN A 60 -11.17 -2.35 14.72
C ASN A 60 -11.51 -0.85 14.82
N GLU A 61 -10.52 0.00 15.07
CA GLU A 61 -10.73 1.43 15.26
C GLU A 61 -10.39 2.21 13.97
N GLU A 62 -11.42 2.52 13.19
CA GLU A 62 -11.27 3.24 11.92
C GLU A 62 -10.90 4.71 12.08
N SER A 63 -11.17 5.32 13.25
CA SER A 63 -10.88 6.74 13.48
C SER A 63 -9.41 6.99 13.87
N LYS A 64 -8.66 5.95 14.22
CA LYS A 64 -7.26 6.08 14.61
C LYS A 64 -6.36 6.08 13.38
N GLY A 65 -5.54 7.11 13.30
CA GLY A 65 -4.54 7.29 12.28
C GLY A 65 -3.21 6.62 12.57
N PHE A 66 -2.47 6.32 11.51
CA PHE A 66 -1.03 6.15 11.55
C PHE A 66 -0.36 7.51 11.38
N ILE A 67 0.41 7.94 12.38
CA ILE A 67 1.04 9.25 12.38
C ILE A 67 2.41 9.14 11.72
N LEU A 68 2.62 9.87 10.63
CA LEU A 68 3.91 9.93 9.94
C LEU A 68 4.23 11.38 9.56
N GLY A 69 5.41 11.87 9.97
CA GLY A 69 5.79 13.27 9.72
C GLY A 69 4.88 14.29 10.42
N GLY A 70 4.21 13.90 11.51
CA GLY A 70 3.26 14.72 12.25
C GLY A 70 1.86 14.81 11.64
N GLU A 71 1.59 14.08 10.56
CA GLU A 71 0.29 14.02 9.90
C GLU A 71 -0.35 12.64 10.09
N ASP A 72 -1.67 12.62 10.19
CA ASP A 72 -2.48 11.40 10.21
C ASP A 72 -2.61 10.84 8.77
N ALA A 73 -1.63 10.05 8.36
CA ALA A 73 -1.41 9.74 6.95
C ALA A 73 -2.44 8.79 6.34
N LEU A 74 -2.99 7.86 7.13
CA LEU A 74 -3.98 6.85 6.74
C LEU A 74 -4.48 6.11 8.01
N PRO A 75 -5.54 5.30 7.96
CA PRO A 75 -6.02 4.55 9.11
C PRO A 75 -4.94 3.60 9.64
N SER A 76 -4.81 3.49 10.96
CA SER A 76 -3.85 2.57 11.59
C SER A 76 -4.10 1.11 11.20
N SER A 77 -5.31 0.77 10.76
CA SER A 77 -5.70 -0.58 10.36
C SER A 77 -5.70 -0.81 8.85
N ALA A 78 -5.08 0.08 8.07
CA ALA A 78 -5.02 0.01 6.60
C ALA A 78 -4.27 -1.21 6.06
N ASP A 79 -3.17 -1.61 6.70
CA ASP A 79 -2.42 -2.82 6.35
C ASP A 79 -1.68 -3.42 7.57
N PRO A 80 -1.10 -4.64 7.45
CA PRO A 80 -0.37 -5.30 8.53
C PRO A 80 0.90 -4.58 9.02
N TYR A 81 1.65 -3.90 8.14
CA TYR A 81 2.85 -3.13 8.48
C TYR A 81 2.47 -1.89 9.28
N ILE A 82 1.52 -1.12 8.77
CA ILE A 82 0.99 0.11 9.34
C ILE A 82 0.37 -0.17 10.70
N LEU A 83 -0.43 -1.23 10.83
CA LEU A 83 -1.03 -1.63 12.10
C LEU A 83 0.02 -1.92 13.17
N THR A 84 1.08 -2.62 12.80
CA THR A 84 2.15 -2.98 13.73
C THR A 84 2.94 -1.75 14.18
N GLN A 85 3.23 -0.82 13.27
CA GLN A 85 3.90 0.45 13.61
C GLN A 85 3.00 1.37 14.45
N ALA A 86 1.73 1.52 14.08
CA ALA A 86 0.75 2.30 14.85
C ALA A 86 0.56 1.76 16.27
N THR A 87 0.65 0.44 16.45
CA THR A 87 0.63 -0.21 17.76
C THR A 87 1.79 0.27 18.63
N SER A 88 3.01 0.37 18.09
CA SER A 88 4.16 0.94 18.81
C SER A 88 3.96 2.41 19.18
N GLN A 89 3.38 3.22 18.30
CA GLN A 89 3.10 4.63 18.60
C GLN A 89 2.10 4.78 19.75
N GLU A 90 1.02 4.01 19.71
CA GLU A 90 0.02 4.01 20.78
C GLU A 90 0.60 3.49 22.10
N MET A 91 1.50 2.49 22.05
CA MET A 91 2.18 1.97 23.24
C MET A 91 3.15 3.00 23.84
N ILE A 92 3.98 3.67 23.03
CA ILE A 92 4.85 4.79 23.47
C ILE A 92 4.01 5.83 24.21
N LYS A 93 2.87 6.20 23.63
CA LYS A 93 1.94 7.18 24.20
C LYS A 93 1.34 6.71 25.53
N ARG A 94 0.84 5.46 25.62
CA ARG A 94 0.26 4.90 26.86
C ARG A 94 1.28 4.82 27.99
N MET A 95 2.53 4.53 27.66
CA MET A 95 3.63 4.47 28.62
C MET A 95 4.20 5.84 29.00
N GLY A 96 3.79 6.92 28.32
CA GLY A 96 4.33 8.26 28.55
C GLY A 96 5.83 8.36 28.24
N LEU A 97 6.31 7.63 27.22
CA LEU A 97 7.72 7.62 26.85
C LEU A 97 8.06 8.76 25.88
N GLU A 98 9.23 9.39 26.07
CA GLU A 98 9.81 10.34 25.13
C GLU A 98 10.89 9.64 24.29
N VAL A 99 10.68 9.55 22.98
CA VAL A 99 11.61 8.88 22.04
C VAL A 99 12.37 9.86 21.14
N GLY A 100 12.30 11.17 21.43
CA GLY A 100 12.90 12.23 20.63
C GLY A 100 12.15 12.45 19.31
N ASP A 101 12.85 12.37 18.19
CA ASP A 101 12.22 12.40 16.86
C ASP A 101 11.49 11.08 16.62
N GLU A 102 10.18 11.06 16.90
CA GLU A 102 9.33 9.88 16.76
C GLU A 102 9.33 9.34 15.32
N THR A 103 9.33 10.21 14.31
CA THR A 103 9.34 9.77 12.91
C THR A 103 10.63 9.02 12.60
N LYS A 104 11.78 9.58 13.00
CA LYS A 104 13.08 8.91 12.84
C LYS A 104 13.14 7.62 13.64
N PHE A 105 12.66 7.61 14.89
CA PHE A 105 12.63 6.41 15.73
C PHE A 105 11.85 5.28 15.07
N MET A 106 10.66 5.57 14.54
CA MET A 106 9.80 4.60 13.87
C MET A 106 10.42 4.08 12.56
N VAL A 107 11.04 4.95 11.77
CA VAL A 107 11.76 4.55 10.54
C VAL A 107 12.95 3.65 10.87
N ASP A 108 13.78 4.02 11.85
CA ASP A 108 14.93 3.21 12.27
C ASP A 108 14.49 1.83 12.77
N LEU A 109 13.38 1.79 13.51
CA LEU A 109 12.80 0.55 14.02
C LEU A 109 12.27 -0.34 12.89
N TYR A 110 11.57 0.24 11.91
CA TYR A 110 11.11 -0.47 10.72
C TYR A 110 12.27 -1.06 9.93
N LEU A 111 13.32 -0.28 9.67
CA LEU A 111 14.51 -0.75 8.94
C LEU A 111 15.23 -1.86 9.71
N GLU A 112 15.35 -1.73 11.04
CA GLU A 112 15.95 -2.78 11.87
C GLU A 112 15.15 -4.08 11.81
N ALA A 113 13.82 -4.02 11.94
CA ALA A 113 12.97 -5.20 11.86
C ALA A 113 13.02 -5.86 10.48
N ILE A 114 12.92 -5.07 9.40
CA ILE A 114 13.00 -5.58 8.02
C ILE A 114 14.36 -6.23 7.74
N SER A 115 15.46 -5.70 8.30
CA SER A 115 16.79 -6.32 8.15
C SER A 115 16.90 -7.72 8.77
N LYS A 116 15.99 -8.07 9.70
CA LYS A 116 15.95 -9.35 10.39
C LYS A 116 14.95 -10.33 9.77
N VAL A 117 14.04 -9.85 8.92
CA VAL A 117 13.10 -10.69 8.16
C VAL A 117 13.91 -11.53 7.16
N GLN A 118 13.78 -12.85 7.25
CA GLN A 118 14.49 -13.81 6.42
C GLN A 118 13.67 -14.31 5.23
N GLY A 119 12.37 -13.99 5.17
CA GLY A 119 11.41 -14.40 4.15
C GLY A 119 11.97 -14.30 2.73
N LYS A 120 12.23 -15.47 2.13
CA LYS A 120 12.70 -15.61 0.74
C LYS A 120 11.61 -16.08 -0.20
N GLU A 121 10.49 -16.55 0.34
CA GLU A 121 9.38 -17.02 -0.45
C GLU A 121 8.45 -15.86 -0.79
N THR A 122 8.09 -15.75 -2.07
CA THR A 122 7.14 -14.77 -2.55
C THR A 122 5.73 -15.33 -2.40
N HIS A 123 4.90 -14.66 -1.61
CA HIS A 123 3.50 -15.03 -1.43
C HIS A 123 2.63 -14.22 -2.41
N TYR A 124 2.28 -14.83 -3.53
CA TYR A 124 1.32 -14.25 -4.48
C TYR A 124 -0.11 -14.41 -3.98
N ARG A 125 -0.94 -13.35 -4.09
CA ARG A 125 -2.32 -13.32 -3.57
C ARG A 125 -3.16 -14.53 -3.94
N GLU A 126 -3.13 -14.93 -5.21
CA GLU A 126 -3.89 -16.09 -5.71
C GLU A 126 -2.98 -17.25 -6.11
N GLY A 127 -1.75 -17.24 -5.60
CA GLY A 127 -0.70 -18.16 -6.02
C GLY A 127 -0.04 -17.77 -7.34
N LYS A 128 1.12 -18.39 -7.56
CA LYS A 128 2.03 -18.07 -8.66
C LYS A 128 1.40 -18.23 -10.05
N GLU A 129 0.78 -19.39 -10.31
CA GLU A 129 0.22 -19.72 -11.63
C GLU A 129 -0.97 -18.83 -12.02
N ARG A 130 -1.83 -18.50 -11.05
CA ARG A 130 -2.98 -17.63 -11.29
C ARG A 130 -2.55 -16.18 -11.53
N THR A 131 -1.56 -15.71 -10.77
CA THR A 131 -0.95 -14.38 -10.95
C THR A 131 -0.28 -14.26 -12.32
N LYS A 132 0.46 -15.29 -12.73
CA LYS A 132 1.04 -15.38 -14.08
C LYS A 132 -0.02 -15.20 -15.16
N LYS A 133 -1.11 -15.99 -15.10
CA LYS A 133 -2.22 -15.91 -16.07
C LYS A 133 -2.89 -14.54 -16.09
N PHE A 134 -3.08 -13.93 -14.92
CA PHE A 134 -3.63 -12.59 -14.78
C PHE A 134 -2.76 -11.56 -15.53
N LEU A 135 -1.46 -11.53 -15.22
CA LEU A 135 -0.52 -10.59 -15.84
C LEU A 135 -0.39 -10.83 -17.35
N ASP A 136 -0.43 -12.09 -17.80
CA ASP A 136 -0.46 -12.40 -19.24
C ASP A 136 -1.67 -11.78 -19.93
N GLY A 137 -2.86 -11.92 -19.35
CA GLY A 137 -4.08 -11.31 -19.87
C GLY A 137 -4.03 -9.78 -19.86
N VAL A 138 -3.46 -9.19 -18.81
CA VAL A 138 -3.26 -7.74 -18.73
C VAL A 138 -2.30 -7.25 -19.81
N LEU A 139 -1.13 -7.88 -19.98
CA LEU A 139 -0.11 -7.43 -20.93
C LEU A 139 -0.53 -7.61 -22.40
N ASP A 140 -1.41 -8.56 -22.70
CA ASP A 140 -2.00 -8.71 -24.03
C ASP A 140 -2.72 -7.42 -24.47
N LYS A 141 -3.45 -6.80 -23.54
CA LYS A 141 -4.40 -5.71 -23.83
C LYS A 141 -3.96 -4.32 -23.36
N TYR A 142 -3.16 -4.23 -22.30
CA TYR A 142 -2.82 -2.98 -21.60
C TYR A 142 -1.32 -2.74 -21.57
N ASP A 143 -0.93 -1.47 -21.47
CA ASP A 143 0.39 -1.10 -20.97
C ASP A 143 0.33 -1.05 -19.43
N LEU A 144 1.21 -1.78 -18.75
CA LEU A 144 1.24 -1.90 -17.29
C LEU A 144 2.51 -1.27 -16.71
N ILE A 145 2.34 -0.50 -15.63
CA ILE A 145 3.42 -0.03 -14.77
C ILE A 145 3.07 -0.26 -13.30
N PHE A 146 4.04 -0.71 -12.51
CA PHE A 146 3.90 -0.80 -11.07
C PHE A 146 4.42 0.45 -10.38
N VAL A 147 3.66 0.99 -9.42
CA VAL A 147 4.05 2.12 -8.56
C VAL A 147 3.84 1.73 -7.09
N THR A 148 4.93 1.41 -6.39
CA THR A 148 4.88 0.83 -5.04
C THR A 148 5.84 1.53 -4.08
N ASN A 149 5.51 1.51 -2.79
CA ASN A 149 6.43 1.93 -1.72
C ASN A 149 7.58 0.94 -1.53
N SER A 150 7.43 -0.31 -1.98
CA SER A 150 8.49 -1.30 -1.92
C SER A 150 9.69 -0.93 -2.77
N ASN A 151 10.82 -1.52 -2.40
CA ASN A 151 12.05 -1.44 -3.16
C ASN A 151 11.85 -2.04 -4.58
N LYS A 152 12.35 -1.34 -5.60
CA LYS A 152 12.19 -1.72 -7.00
C LYS A 152 12.78 -3.10 -7.29
N GLU A 153 13.98 -3.37 -6.79
CA GLU A 153 14.69 -4.62 -7.03
C GLU A 153 13.95 -5.84 -6.40
N LYS A 154 13.25 -5.65 -5.27
CA LYS A 154 12.35 -6.68 -4.70
C LYS A 154 11.26 -7.05 -5.70
N VAL A 155 10.57 -6.06 -6.24
CA VAL A 155 9.44 -6.25 -7.17
C VAL A 155 9.90 -6.91 -8.47
N GLU A 156 11.00 -6.43 -9.05
CA GLU A 156 11.59 -7.01 -10.26
C GLU A 156 12.01 -8.47 -10.06
N ARG A 157 12.55 -8.82 -8.88
CA ARG A 157 12.83 -10.22 -8.52
C ARG A 157 11.56 -11.06 -8.51
N TYR A 158 10.48 -10.58 -7.91
CA TYR A 158 9.21 -11.31 -7.87
C TYR A 158 8.66 -11.50 -9.30
N LEU A 159 8.66 -10.47 -10.12
CA LEU A 159 8.24 -10.58 -11.53
C LEU A 159 9.08 -11.61 -12.30
N LYS A 160 10.39 -11.67 -12.05
CA LYS A 160 11.28 -12.68 -12.63
C LYS A 160 10.92 -14.10 -12.18
N GLU A 161 10.53 -14.29 -10.93
CA GLU A 161 10.15 -15.61 -10.39
C GLU A 161 8.93 -16.22 -11.09
N LEU A 162 8.02 -15.40 -11.65
CA LEU A 162 6.88 -15.87 -12.45
C LEU A 162 7.29 -16.59 -13.76
N GLY A 163 8.57 -16.52 -14.13
CA GLY A 163 9.21 -17.44 -15.08
C GLY A 163 9.08 -17.08 -16.56
N ASN A 164 8.50 -15.92 -16.90
CA ASN A 164 8.53 -15.40 -18.27
C ASN A 164 9.46 -14.19 -18.33
N ASP A 165 10.45 -14.23 -19.23
CA ASP A 165 11.46 -13.16 -19.35
C ASP A 165 10.84 -11.78 -19.63
N TYR A 166 9.66 -11.73 -20.29
CA TYR A 166 9.00 -10.47 -20.59
C TYR A 166 8.36 -9.80 -19.38
N PHE A 167 8.12 -10.51 -18.27
CA PHE A 167 7.67 -9.85 -17.03
C PHE A 167 8.76 -8.93 -16.45
N CYS A 168 10.03 -9.22 -16.71
CA CYS A 168 11.14 -8.33 -16.35
C CYS A 168 11.14 -7.02 -17.14
N ASN A 169 10.35 -6.92 -18.22
CA ASN A 169 10.19 -5.69 -19.00
C ASN A 169 9.03 -4.81 -18.51
N ILE A 170 8.25 -5.26 -17.53
CA ILE A 170 7.21 -4.42 -16.92
C ILE A 170 7.91 -3.28 -16.16
N ALA A 171 7.50 -2.05 -16.43
CA ALA A 171 8.07 -0.91 -15.75
C ALA A 171 7.70 -0.92 -14.25
N VAL A 172 8.67 -0.64 -13.39
CA VAL A 172 8.49 -0.55 -11.94
C VAL A 172 9.07 0.77 -11.42
N ILE A 173 8.25 1.54 -10.72
CA ILE A 173 8.63 2.70 -9.92
C ILE A 173 8.50 2.27 -8.45
N GLY A 174 9.63 1.85 -7.86
CA GLY A 174 9.73 1.53 -6.44
C GLY A 174 10.04 2.76 -5.58
N ASN A 175 9.99 2.59 -4.26
CA ASN A 175 10.19 3.65 -3.28
C ASN A 175 9.35 4.90 -3.56
N ALA A 176 8.10 4.73 -4.00
CA ALA A 176 7.22 5.81 -4.42
C ALA A 176 6.86 6.81 -3.31
N LYS A 177 7.11 6.47 -2.03
CA LYS A 177 6.85 7.31 -0.86
C LYS A 177 5.41 7.84 -0.80
N LYS A 178 4.44 7.03 -1.25
CA LYS A 178 3.01 7.33 -1.24
C LYS A 178 2.52 7.68 0.17
N LEU A 179 3.10 7.05 1.20
CA LEU A 179 2.73 7.27 2.61
C LEU A 179 3.03 8.69 3.12
N PHE A 180 3.99 9.41 2.52
CA PHE A 180 4.42 10.71 3.01
C PHE A 180 3.47 11.84 2.58
N VAL A 181 2.90 12.53 3.57
CA VAL A 181 2.09 13.72 3.36
C VAL A 181 2.95 14.96 3.54
N ASN A 182 2.95 15.86 2.55
CA ASN A 182 3.59 17.16 2.62
C ASN A 182 2.53 18.25 2.83
N LYS A 183 2.42 18.76 4.06
CA LYS A 183 1.47 19.83 4.41
C LYS A 183 1.65 21.13 3.59
N ASN A 184 2.84 21.38 3.07
CA ASN A 184 3.14 22.59 2.29
C ASN A 184 2.85 22.42 0.79
N PHE A 185 2.55 21.20 0.34
CA PHE A 185 2.21 20.93 -1.06
C PHE A 185 0.79 21.45 -1.38
N ASP A 186 0.63 22.23 -2.45
CA ASP A 186 -0.59 23.00 -2.70
C ASP A 186 -1.28 22.75 -4.06
N LYS A 187 -0.78 21.79 -4.86
CA LYS A 187 -1.40 21.43 -6.15
C LYS A 187 -2.73 20.69 -6.02
N VAL A 188 -3.01 20.16 -4.83
CA VAL A 188 -4.26 19.50 -4.45
C VAL A 188 -4.71 20.02 -3.08
N PRO A 189 -6.02 19.97 -2.76
CA PRO A 189 -6.51 20.31 -1.43
C PRO A 189 -5.84 19.45 -0.35
N LYS A 190 -5.89 19.91 0.91
CA LYS A 190 -5.31 19.16 2.03
C LYS A 190 -5.92 17.77 2.15
N SER A 191 -7.24 17.75 2.13
CA SER A 191 -8.06 16.56 2.29
C SER A 191 -9.34 16.67 1.48
N PHE A 192 -10.03 15.54 1.38
CA PHE A 192 -11.44 15.47 1.05
C PHE A 192 -12.06 14.34 1.88
N THR A 193 -13.38 14.36 2.02
CA THR A 193 -14.11 13.33 2.76
C THR A 193 -14.98 12.58 1.75
N PRO A 194 -14.56 11.38 1.29
CA PRO A 194 -15.41 10.57 0.42
C PRO A 194 -16.70 10.17 1.15
N GLN A 195 -17.75 9.89 0.39
CA GLN A 195 -19.03 9.50 0.96
C GLN A 195 -18.86 8.25 1.84
N ASN A 196 -19.48 8.25 3.03
CA ASN A 196 -19.43 7.18 4.04
C ASN A 196 -18.11 7.02 4.81
N PHE A 197 -17.08 7.84 4.54
CA PHE A 197 -15.87 7.87 5.36
C PHE A 197 -16.13 8.64 6.66
N LYS A 198 -15.54 8.18 7.77
CA LYS A 198 -15.62 8.82 9.09
C LYS A 198 -14.55 9.88 9.33
N ARG A 199 -13.55 9.94 8.46
CA ARG A 199 -12.37 10.80 8.55
C ARG A 199 -12.05 11.41 7.20
N ASP A 200 -11.31 12.51 7.26
CA ASP A 200 -10.71 13.14 6.10
C ASP A 200 -9.60 12.26 5.50
N VAL A 201 -9.60 12.13 4.19
CA VAL A 201 -8.54 11.46 3.43
C VAL A 201 -7.55 12.51 2.96
N LEU A 202 -6.29 12.42 3.41
CA LEU A 202 -5.25 13.38 3.06
C LEU A 202 -4.74 13.16 1.63
N LEU A 203 -4.73 14.22 0.83
CA LEU A 203 -4.39 14.18 -0.59
C LEU A 203 -2.98 14.68 -0.92
N ARG A 204 -2.35 15.43 -0.01
CA ARG A 204 -1.07 16.12 -0.27
C ARG A 204 0.14 15.19 -0.25
N ARG A 205 0.13 14.16 -1.10
CA ARG A 205 1.19 13.18 -1.30
C ARG A 205 2.08 13.60 -2.47
N GLU A 206 2.93 14.61 -2.25
CA GLU A 206 3.75 15.26 -3.28
C GLU A 206 4.53 14.25 -4.15
N ASN A 207 5.25 13.30 -3.54
CA ASN A 207 6.02 12.29 -4.29
C ASN A 207 5.13 11.47 -5.24
N TYR A 208 3.93 11.09 -4.79
CA TYR A 208 3.03 10.30 -5.63
C TYR A 208 2.40 11.16 -6.74
N TYR A 209 2.05 12.41 -6.43
CA TYR A 209 1.60 13.38 -7.43
C TYR A 209 2.64 13.59 -8.53
N GLU A 210 3.91 13.77 -8.16
CA GLU A 210 5.01 13.95 -9.13
C GLU A 210 5.19 12.72 -10.03
N ILE A 211 5.03 11.51 -9.49
CA ILE A 211 5.04 10.27 -10.28
C ILE A 211 3.87 10.26 -11.28
N LEU A 212 2.64 10.56 -10.83
CA LEU A 212 1.46 10.59 -11.70
C LEU A 212 1.60 11.66 -12.79
N GLU A 213 2.11 12.84 -12.47
CA GLU A 213 2.40 13.91 -13.44
C GLU A 213 3.50 13.53 -14.44
N PHE A 214 4.56 12.84 -13.98
CA PHE A 214 5.59 12.33 -14.88
C PHE A 214 5.00 11.31 -15.88
N LEU A 215 4.17 10.39 -15.39
CA LEU A 215 3.51 9.38 -16.21
C LEU A 215 2.47 9.98 -17.17
N SER A 216 1.77 11.04 -16.74
CA SER A 216 0.76 11.74 -17.54
C SER A 216 1.35 12.52 -18.71
N ARG A 217 2.57 13.07 -18.55
CA ARG A 217 3.36 13.66 -19.67
C ARG A 217 3.78 12.62 -20.70
N GLY A 218 3.86 11.36 -20.29
CA GLY A 218 4.03 10.22 -21.18
C GLY A 218 2.69 9.84 -21.80
N SER A 219 2.27 8.60 -21.57
CA SER A 219 1.06 8.06 -22.19
C SER A 219 -0.05 7.76 -21.18
N PHE A 220 0.24 7.78 -19.88
CA PHE A 220 -0.63 7.39 -18.76
C PHE A 220 -1.43 8.60 -18.20
N SER A 221 -2.35 9.14 -19.00
CA SER A 221 -3.23 10.24 -18.58
C SER A 221 -4.46 9.73 -17.81
N ASN A 222 -5.09 10.59 -17.00
CA ASN A 222 -6.32 10.25 -16.28
C ASN A 222 -7.48 9.79 -17.20
N LYS A 223 -7.51 10.23 -18.46
CA LYS A 223 -8.56 9.87 -19.44
C LYS A 223 -8.44 8.46 -20.03
N ASN A 224 -7.30 7.80 -19.87
CA ASN A 224 -7.02 6.50 -20.51
C ASN A 224 -6.28 5.53 -19.59
N THR A 225 -6.26 5.80 -18.29
CA THR A 225 -5.50 5.04 -17.31
C THR A 225 -6.39 4.66 -16.15
N THR A 226 -6.34 3.37 -15.79
CA THR A 226 -6.94 2.84 -14.58
C THR A 226 -5.83 2.63 -13.54
N VAL A 227 -6.06 3.09 -12.31
CA VAL A 227 -5.18 2.83 -11.16
C VAL A 227 -5.76 1.71 -10.31
N VAL A 228 -4.97 0.67 -10.08
CA VAL A 228 -5.36 -0.50 -9.28
C VAL A 228 -4.53 -0.53 -8.00
N GLY A 229 -5.17 -0.74 -6.86
CA GLY A 229 -4.51 -0.81 -5.56
C GLY A 229 -5.39 -1.53 -4.53
N ASP A 230 -4.88 -1.77 -3.34
CA ASP A 230 -5.60 -2.47 -2.27
C ASP A 230 -5.95 -1.56 -1.08
N ILE A 231 -5.30 -0.39 -0.97
CA ILE A 231 -5.57 0.60 0.08
C ILE A 231 -6.08 1.90 -0.55
N TYR A 232 -7.35 2.25 -0.31
CA TYR A 232 -7.95 3.43 -0.94
C TYR A 232 -7.20 4.73 -0.59
N GLU A 233 -7.01 5.05 0.70
CA GLU A 233 -6.38 6.31 1.14
C GLU A 233 -4.92 6.47 0.66
N LEU A 234 -4.25 5.37 0.31
CA LEU A 234 -2.85 5.35 -0.07
C LEU A 234 -2.64 5.29 -1.59
N ASP A 235 -3.31 4.36 -2.25
CA ASP A 235 -3.07 4.05 -3.67
C ASP A 235 -4.03 4.80 -4.58
N LEU A 236 -5.27 5.02 -4.15
CA LEU A 236 -6.38 5.38 -5.02
C LEU A 236 -6.92 6.78 -4.79
N ALA A 237 -6.91 7.30 -3.57
CA ALA A 237 -7.54 8.57 -3.21
C ALA A 237 -7.00 9.76 -4.01
N LEU A 238 -5.66 9.84 -4.18
CA LEU A 238 -5.05 10.88 -5.00
C LEU A 238 -5.36 10.70 -6.50
N PRO A 239 -5.17 9.52 -7.12
CA PRO A 239 -5.62 9.28 -8.49
C PRO A 239 -7.11 9.56 -8.73
N ASP A 240 -7.99 9.12 -7.84
CA ASP A 240 -9.44 9.35 -7.89
C ASP A 240 -9.74 10.84 -7.93
N TYR A 241 -9.14 11.61 -7.01
CA TYR A 241 -9.25 13.07 -7.01
C TYR A 241 -8.74 13.73 -8.31
N LEU A 242 -7.69 13.18 -8.92
CA LEU A 242 -7.14 13.65 -10.20
C LEU A 242 -7.94 13.18 -11.42
N GLY A 243 -9.04 12.43 -11.21
CA GLY A 243 -9.96 11.98 -12.25
C GLY A 243 -9.51 10.74 -13.01
N TYR A 244 -8.61 9.94 -12.44
CA TYR A 244 -8.30 8.61 -12.98
C TYR A 244 -9.47 7.65 -12.71
N ASN A 245 -9.62 6.63 -13.54
CA ASN A 245 -10.42 5.48 -13.14
C ASN A 245 -9.65 4.75 -12.04
N VAL A 246 -10.30 4.41 -10.92
CA VAL A 246 -9.69 3.66 -9.83
C VAL A 246 -10.42 2.35 -9.61
N VAL A 247 -9.67 1.31 -9.25
CA VAL A 247 -10.21 0.00 -8.87
C VAL A 247 -9.48 -0.48 -7.62
N GLN A 248 -10.24 -0.79 -6.57
CA GLN A 248 -9.69 -1.41 -5.38
C GLN A 248 -9.87 -2.92 -5.44
N ILE A 249 -8.79 -3.66 -5.22
CA ILE A 249 -8.85 -5.10 -5.01
C ILE A 249 -8.83 -5.43 -3.51
N GLU A 250 -9.79 -6.23 -3.07
CA GLU A 250 -9.98 -6.56 -1.66
C GLU A 250 -8.79 -7.33 -1.06
N ASN A 251 -8.40 -6.95 0.15
CA ASN A 251 -7.55 -7.73 1.04
C ASN A 251 -8.26 -7.87 2.41
N GLY A 252 -7.70 -8.60 3.38
CA GLY A 252 -8.35 -8.74 4.69
C GLY A 252 -8.40 -7.43 5.51
N TYR A 253 -7.80 -6.34 5.04
CA TYR A 253 -7.74 -5.04 5.71
C TYR A 253 -8.70 -4.00 5.08
N SER A 254 -9.22 -4.27 3.88
CA SER A 254 -10.18 -3.42 3.18
C SER A 254 -11.43 -3.15 4.03
N LYS A 255 -11.93 -1.92 3.97
CA LYS A 255 -13.04 -1.47 4.82
C LYS A 255 -14.36 -1.47 4.07
N LYS A 256 -15.45 -1.70 4.82
CA LYS A 256 -16.81 -1.70 4.25
C LYS A 256 -17.13 -0.35 3.57
N HIS A 257 -16.73 0.77 4.17
CA HIS A 257 -17.03 2.09 3.62
C HIS A 257 -16.29 2.37 2.30
N GLU A 258 -15.10 1.79 2.08
CA GLU A 258 -14.38 1.85 0.80
C GLU A 258 -15.17 1.12 -0.29
N ARG A 259 -15.67 -0.09 0.01
CA ARG A 259 -16.55 -0.85 -0.89
C ARG A 259 -17.84 -0.09 -1.19
N ASP A 260 -18.48 0.48 -0.17
CA ASP A 260 -19.72 1.23 -0.34
C ASP A 260 -19.50 2.49 -1.22
N TYR A 261 -18.32 3.13 -1.12
CA TYR A 261 -17.95 4.29 -1.92
C TYR A 261 -17.62 3.93 -3.38
N LEU A 262 -16.81 2.89 -3.61
CA LEU A 262 -16.33 2.51 -4.94
C LEU A 262 -17.35 1.71 -5.76
N GLY A 263 -18.32 1.06 -5.10
CA GLY A 263 -19.35 0.27 -5.78
C GLY A 263 -18.75 -0.81 -6.69
N SER A 264 -19.01 -0.73 -8.00
CA SER A 264 -18.49 -1.68 -9.00
C SER A 264 -16.98 -1.63 -9.21
N SER A 265 -16.32 -0.56 -8.75
CA SER A 265 -14.86 -0.43 -8.77
C SER A 265 -14.17 -1.10 -7.58
N PHE A 266 -14.91 -1.79 -6.71
CA PHE A 266 -14.36 -2.65 -5.67
C PHE A 266 -14.51 -4.11 -6.07
N VAL A 267 -13.39 -4.83 -6.24
CA VAL A 267 -13.36 -6.21 -6.73
C VAL A 267 -12.69 -7.12 -5.72
N LYS A 268 -13.08 -8.39 -5.66
CA LYS A 268 -12.60 -9.33 -4.62
C LYS A 268 -11.35 -10.11 -4.99
N ASN A 269 -11.10 -10.27 -6.28
CA ASN A 269 -10.09 -11.17 -6.83
C ASN A 269 -9.82 -10.83 -8.30
N TYR A 270 -8.82 -11.47 -8.88
CA TYR A 270 -8.43 -11.30 -10.27
C TYR A 270 -9.55 -11.66 -11.25
N ASN A 271 -10.45 -12.60 -10.97
CA ASN A 271 -11.55 -12.89 -11.91
C ASN A 271 -12.52 -11.71 -12.03
N GLU A 272 -12.80 -11.02 -10.94
CA GLU A 272 -13.64 -9.82 -10.95
C GLU A 272 -12.88 -8.63 -11.55
N LEU A 273 -11.59 -8.48 -11.23
CA LEU A 273 -10.74 -7.45 -11.83
C LEU A 273 -10.64 -7.63 -13.36
N GLU A 274 -10.43 -8.85 -13.83
CA GLU A 274 -10.40 -9.18 -15.26
C GLU A 274 -11.72 -8.86 -15.94
N LYS A 275 -12.87 -9.19 -15.33
CA LYS A 275 -14.19 -8.82 -15.89
C LYS A 275 -14.43 -7.32 -15.96
N LEU A 276 -13.83 -6.56 -15.05
CA LEU A 276 -13.94 -5.10 -15.03
C LEU A 276 -13.02 -4.46 -16.06
N LEU A 277 -11.84 -5.04 -16.29
CA LEU A 277 -10.88 -4.54 -17.26
C LEU A 277 -11.24 -4.96 -18.69
N PHE A 278 -11.58 -6.24 -18.92
CA PHE A 278 -11.66 -6.91 -20.23
C PHE A 278 -13.03 -6.96 -20.88
#